data_AF-A0A735MMX8-F1
#
_entry.id   AF-A0A735MMX8-F1
#
_cell.length_a   1.000
_cell.length_b   1.000
_cell.length_c   1.000
_cell.angle_alpha   90.00
_cell.angle_beta   90.00
_cell.angle_gamma   90.00
#
_symmetry.space_group_name_H-M   'P 1'
#
loop_
_entity.id
_entity.type
_entity.pdbx_description
1 polymer ?
#
loop_
_entity_poly.entity_id
_entity_poly.type
_entity_poly.pdbx_seq_one_letter_code
_entity_poly.pdbx_strand_id
1 'polypeptide(L)' 'MLKECAWFESPVAYNYFAGGAGGNVTYKPVQCPAGSVMTGTRMYGISKSVDDEHVDAYCCPIG' A
#
# COMPACT_ATOMS: atom_id res chain seq x y z
N MET A 1 -10.75 7.89 -14.57
CA MET A 1 -9.46 8.56 -14.34
C MET A 1 -9.57 9.41 -13.09
N LEU A 2 -8.48 9.50 -12.31
CA LEU A 2 -8.42 10.38 -11.15
C LEU A 2 -8.51 11.84 -11.61
N LYS A 3 -9.20 12.68 -10.83
CA LYS A 3 -9.28 14.13 -11.09
C LYS A 3 -8.23 14.92 -10.30
N GLU A 4 -7.73 14.32 -9.24
CA GLU A 4 -6.74 14.86 -8.33
C GLU A 4 -5.96 13.69 -7.72
N CYS A 5 -4.83 14.01 -7.08
CA CYS A 5 -4.04 12.99 -6.41
C CYS A 5 -4.77 12.44 -5.19
N ALA A 6 -4.73 11.14 -4.99
CA ALA A 6 -5.37 10.48 -3.85
C ALA A 6 -4.53 9.33 -3.30
N TRP A 7 -4.77 9.00 -2.04
CA TRP A 7 -4.18 7.84 -1.37
C TRP A 7 -4.95 6.57 -1.72
N PHE A 8 -4.22 5.53 -2.07
CA PHE A 8 -4.74 4.21 -2.35
C PHE A 8 -4.10 3.19 -1.43
N GLU A 9 -4.96 2.38 -0.86
CA GLU A 9 -4.60 1.30 0.04
C GLU A 9 -4.66 -0.04 -0.70
N SER A 10 -3.89 -1.03 -0.25
CA SER A 10 -4.00 -2.39 -0.77
C SER A 10 -5.34 -3.02 -0.37
N PRO A 11 -6.04 -3.74 -1.26
CA PRO A 11 -7.23 -4.50 -0.89
C PRO A 11 -7.00 -5.55 0.21
N VAL A 12 -5.73 -5.92 0.45
CA VAL A 12 -5.29 -6.89 1.46
C VAL A 12 -4.42 -6.25 2.53
N ALA A 13 -4.55 -4.93 2.72
CA ALA A 13 -3.79 -4.14 3.68
C ALA A 13 -3.80 -4.71 5.11
N TYR A 14 -4.97 -5.19 5.56
CA TYR A 14 -5.17 -5.73 6.91
C TYR A 14 -5.08 -7.26 6.96
N ASN A 15 -4.72 -7.91 5.86
CA ASN A 15 -4.55 -9.35 5.88
C ASN A 15 -3.31 -9.69 6.71
N TYR A 16 -3.53 -10.54 7.71
CA TYR A 16 -2.44 -11.13 8.47
C TYR A 16 -1.72 -12.18 7.61
N PHE A 17 -0.41 -12.05 7.52
CA PHE A 17 0.45 -13.03 6.86
C PHE A 17 1.28 -13.74 7.92
N ALA A 18 1.03 -15.04 8.12
CA ALA A 18 1.82 -15.85 9.03
C ALA A 18 3.21 -16.14 8.41
N GLY A 19 4.14 -15.19 8.51
CA GLY A 19 5.54 -15.39 8.14
C GLY A 19 6.23 -16.30 9.17
N GLY A 20 6.50 -17.56 8.80
CA GLY A 20 7.32 -18.46 9.62
C GLY A 20 8.80 -18.05 9.67
N ALA A 21 9.62 -18.79 10.44
CA ALA A 21 11.04 -18.51 10.77
C ALA A 21 12.04 -18.62 9.59
N GLY A 22 11.59 -18.34 8.37
CA GLY A 22 12.39 -18.16 7.16
C GLY A 22 11.73 -17.19 6.16
N GLY A 23 10.62 -16.54 6.54
CA GLY A 23 9.91 -15.49 5.81
C GLY A 23 9.47 -15.89 4.40
N ASN A 24 8.27 -16.45 4.24
CA ASN A 24 7.64 -16.41 2.92
C ASN A 24 7.43 -14.94 2.57
N VAL A 25 7.99 -14.50 1.44
CA VAL A 25 7.77 -13.12 0.96
C VAL A 25 6.30 -13.00 0.59
N THR A 26 5.57 -12.17 1.33
CA THR A 26 4.18 -11.83 1.07
C THR A 26 4.08 -10.40 0.60
N TYR A 27 3.23 -10.15 -0.40
CA TYR A 27 3.06 -8.83 -0.98
C TYR A 27 1.64 -8.32 -0.71
N LYS A 28 1.54 -7.04 -0.31
CA LYS A 28 0.29 -6.29 -0.25
C LYS A 28 0.28 -5.30 -1.44
N PRO A 29 -0.21 -5.70 -2.63
CA PRO A 29 -0.10 -4.86 -3.82
C PRO A 29 -1.05 -3.66 -3.73
N VAL A 30 -0.57 -2.51 -4.17
CA VAL A 30 -1.38 -1.33 -4.46
C VAL A 30 -1.19 -0.98 -5.93
N GLN A 31 -2.29 -0.80 -6.65
CA GLN A 31 -2.25 -0.38 -8.05
C GLN A 31 -2.94 0.98 -8.19
N CYS A 32 -2.22 1.94 -8.77
CA CYS A 32 -2.83 3.20 -9.14
C CYS A 32 -3.86 2.98 -10.26
N PRO A 33 -5.00 3.69 -10.25
CA PRO A 33 -6.00 3.60 -11.31
C PRO A 33 -5.40 3.89 -12.70
N ALA A 34 -6.04 3.35 -13.75
CA ALA A 34 -5.63 3.64 -15.14
C ALA A 34 -5.59 5.16 -15.41
N GLY A 35 -4.53 5.61 -16.08
CA GLY A 35 -4.27 7.03 -16.34
C GLY A 35 -3.72 7.79 -15.12
N SER A 36 -3.13 7.10 -14.15
CA SER A 36 -2.44 7.72 -13.01
C SER A 36 -1.11 7.02 -12.72
N VAL A 37 -0.21 7.71 -12.01
CA VAL A 37 1.11 7.22 -11.63
C VAL A 37 1.33 7.40 -10.13
N MET A 38 2.07 6.47 -9.52
CA MET A 38 2.51 6.59 -8.13
C MET A 38 3.56 7.70 -8.03
N THR A 39 3.33 8.70 -7.18
CA THR A 39 4.25 9.82 -6.94
C THR A 39 4.80 9.83 -5.52
N GLY A 40 4.28 8.98 -4.64
CA GLY A 40 4.77 8.83 -3.29
C GLY A 40 4.19 7.62 -2.58
N THR A 41 4.73 7.38 -1.38
CA THR A 41 4.27 6.34 -0.47
C THR A 41 4.16 6.90 0.93
N ARG A 42 3.23 6.40 1.73
CA ARG A 42 3.23 6.61 3.18
C ARG A 42 3.17 5.28 3.91
N MET A 43 3.91 5.19 4.99
CA MET A 43 3.80 4.11 5.98
C MET A 43 3.00 4.63 7.16
N TYR A 44 2.06 3.85 7.68
CA TYR A 44 1.45 4.15 8.97
C TYR A 44 1.62 2.96 9.91
N GLY A 45 1.87 3.22 11.20
CA GLY A 45 1.88 2.23 12.26
C GLY A 45 0.88 2.62 13.35
N ILE A 46 0.05 1.66 13.79
CA ILE A 46 -1.02 1.91 14.77
C ILE A 46 -0.57 1.60 16.22
N SER A 47 0.44 0.73 16.43
CA SER A 47 0.93 0.36 17.76
C SER A 47 2.40 -0.08 17.75
N LYS A 48 3.07 -0.02 18.92
CA LYS A 48 4.49 -0.36 19.12
C LYS A 48 4.87 -1.80 18.74
N SER A 49 3.89 -2.68 18.58
CA SER A 49 4.08 -4.09 18.19
C SER A 49 3.62 -4.38 16.76
N VAL A 50 3.27 -3.35 15.99
CA VAL A 50 2.66 -3.49 14.66
C VAL A 50 3.70 -3.12 13.61
N ASP A 51 4.64 -4.04 13.42
CA ASP A 51 5.24 -4.34 12.11
C ASP A 51 4.20 -5.11 11.27
N ASP A 52 3.02 -4.52 11.07
CA ASP A 52 2.19 -4.91 9.94
C ASP A 52 2.40 -3.83 8.90
N GLU A 53 3.45 -4.00 8.09
CA GLU A 53 3.87 -3.08 7.05
C GLU A 53 2.68 -2.67 6.18
N HIS A 54 2.11 -1.53 6.52
CA HIS A 54 1.05 -0.90 5.77
C HIS A 54 1.64 0.24 4.98
N VAL A 55 1.66 0.10 3.66
CA VAL A 55 2.13 1.13 2.73
C VAL A 55 1.00 1.53 1.80
N ASP A 56 0.60 2.79 1.86
CA ASP A 56 -0.32 3.38 0.88
C ASP A 56 0.45 4.02 -0.26
N ALA A 57 -0.13 3.97 -1.46
CA ALA A 57 0.35 4.68 -2.64
C ALA A 57 -0.33 6.04 -2.76
N TYR A 58 0.45 7.09 -3.02
CA TYR A 58 -0.10 8.35 -3.52
C TYR A 58 -0.12 8.31 -5.04
N CYS A 59 -1.31 8.31 -5.62
CA CYS A 59 -1.49 8.22 -7.07
C CYS A 59 -2.02 9.55 -7.60
N CYS A 60 -1.37 10.07 -8.65
CA CYS A 60 -1.75 11.32 -9.33
C CYS A 60 -2.12 11.04 -10.79
N PRO A 61 -3.14 11.72 -11.36
CA PRO A 61 -3.45 11.59 -12.78
C PRO A 61 -2.27 11.97 -13.67
N ILE A 62 -2.11 11.24 -14.78
CA ILE A 62 -1.14 11.56 -15.83
C ILE A 62 -1.81 12.52 -16.80
N GLY A 63 -1.66 13.83 -16.56
CA GLY A 63 -2.16 14.88 -17.45
C GLY A 63 -3.66 15.14 -17.37
#